data_AF-A0A960TW04-F1
#
_entry.id   AF-A0A960TW04-F1
#
_cell.length_a   1.000
_cell.length_b   1.000
_cell.length_c   1.000
_cell.angle_alpha   90.00
_cell.angle_beta   90.00
_cell.angle_gamma   90.00
#
_symmetry.space_group_name_H-M   'P 1'
#
loop_
_entity.id
_entity.type
_entity.pdbx_description
1 polymer ?
#
loop_
_entity_poly.entity_id
_entity_poly.type
_entity_poly.pdbx_seq_one_letter_code
_entity_poly.pdbx_strand_id
1 'polypeptide(L)' 'MPHRLLPALFAVLLLAVTAPAVRAADILVTSLADNEFLDGQVTLREAVRAAAQDVSVDGSAAGGADDRIGFAAGL' A
#
# COMPACT_ATOMS: atom_id res chain seq x y z
N MET A 1 17.66 16.39 -41.78
CA MET A 1 18.34 15.60 -40.73
C MET A 1 17.34 15.20 -39.64
N PRO A 2 16.74 13.99 -39.72
CA PRO A 2 15.69 13.51 -38.81
C PRO A 2 16.27 12.59 -37.71
N HIS A 3 16.94 13.14 -36.69
CA HIS A 3 17.55 12.31 -35.62
C HIS A 3 17.30 12.79 -34.18
N ARG A 4 16.28 13.62 -33.94
CA ARG A 4 16.05 14.20 -32.59
C ARG A 4 14.96 13.52 -31.75
N LEU A 5 14.35 12.44 -32.22
CA LEU A 5 13.21 11.80 -31.52
C LEU A 5 13.62 10.65 -30.56
N LEU A 6 14.84 10.12 -30.67
CA LEU A 6 15.30 8.97 -29.87
C LEU A 6 15.57 9.23 -28.36
N PRO A 7 16.06 10.41 -27.90
CA PRO A 7 16.37 10.60 -26.48
C PRO A 7 15.14 10.90 -25.61
N ALA A 8 14.04 11.39 -26.20
CA ALA A 8 12.82 11.70 -25.46
C ALA A 8 12.06 10.43 -25.02
N LEU A 9 12.12 9.36 -25.81
CA LEU A 9 11.45 8.09 -25.49
C LEU A 9 12.13 7.35 -24.32
N PHE A 10 13.46 7.48 -24.19
CA PHE A 10 14.21 6.85 -23.10
C PHE A 10 13.97 7.55 -21.74
N ALA A 11 13.78 8.88 -21.75
CA ALA A 11 13.43 9.64 -20.55
C ALA A 11 12.01 9.33 -20.04
N VAL A 12 11.05 9.07 -20.95
CA VAL A 12 9.67 8.68 -20.57
C VAL A 12 9.62 7.25 -20.03
N LEU A 13 10.41 6.33 -20.58
CA LEU A 13 10.48 4.96 -20.09
C LEU A 13 11.17 4.87 -18.71
N LEU A 14 12.14 5.74 -18.41
CA LEU A 14 12.79 5.81 -17.10
C LEU A 14 11.89 6.44 -16.02
N LEU A 15 10.95 7.32 -16.40
CA LEU A 15 10.03 7.98 -15.45
C LEU A 15 8.87 7.08 -15.02
N ALA A 16 8.47 6.09 -15.83
CA ALA A 16 7.37 5.17 -15.51
C ALA A 16 7.75 4.06 -14.50
N VAL A 17 9.06 3.82 -14.26
CA VAL A 17 9.54 2.73 -13.39
C VAL A 17 9.55 3.13 -11.90
N THR A 18 9.46 4.42 -11.58
CA THR A 18 9.57 4.91 -10.19
C THR A 18 8.25 5.32 -9.55
N ALA A 19 7.12 5.28 -10.27
CA ALA A 19 5.83 5.63 -9.69
C ALA A 19 5.38 4.52 -8.71
N PRO A 20 4.96 4.86 -7.48
CA PRO A 20 4.36 3.88 -6.58
C PRO A 20 3.12 3.28 -7.26
N ALA A 21 3.04 1.95 -7.27
CA ALA A 21 1.92 1.26 -7.87
C ALA A 21 0.65 1.54 -7.05
N VAL A 22 -0.25 2.34 -7.61
CA VAL A 22 -1.61 2.53 -7.09
C VAL A 22 -2.35 1.20 -7.20
N ARG A 23 -2.69 0.61 -6.05
CA ARG A 23 -3.38 -0.68 -5.94
C ARG A 23 -4.15 -0.68 -4.62
N ALA A 24 -5.35 -1.25 -4.62
CA ALA A 24 -6.06 -1.61 -3.40
C ALA A 24 -5.33 -2.75 -2.65
N ALA A 25 -5.24 -2.65 -1.33
CA ALA A 25 -4.78 -3.71 -0.45
C ALA A 25 -5.95 -4.40 0.25
N ASP A 26 -5.83 -5.72 0.45
CA ASP A 26 -6.68 -6.48 1.37
C ASP A 26 -5.94 -6.56 2.72
N ILE A 27 -6.39 -5.79 3.71
CA ILE A 27 -5.81 -5.74 5.05
C ILE A 27 -6.63 -6.67 5.96
N LEU A 28 -5.98 -7.65 6.56
CA LEU A 28 -6.62 -8.65 7.41
C LEU A 28 -6.35 -8.37 8.89
N VAL A 29 -7.41 -8.04 9.64
CA VAL A 29 -7.39 -7.88 11.10
C VAL A 29 -7.27 -9.26 11.76
N THR A 30 -6.23 -9.44 12.57
CA THR A 30 -5.92 -10.68 13.28
C THR A 30 -6.04 -10.58 14.80
N SER A 31 -6.27 -9.39 15.35
CA SER A 31 -6.55 -9.17 16.77
C SER A 31 -7.72 -8.21 17.02
N LEU A 32 -8.51 -8.49 18.06
CA LEU A 32 -9.58 -7.61 18.55
C LEU A 32 -9.07 -6.58 19.57
N ALA A 33 -7.79 -6.60 19.90
CA ALA A 33 -7.21 -5.57 20.75
C ALA A 33 -7.30 -4.20 20.06
N ASP A 34 -7.39 -3.13 20.83
CA ASP A 34 -7.46 -1.75 20.31
C ASP A 34 -6.20 -0.99 20.70
N ASN A 35 -5.11 -1.22 19.95
CA ASN A 35 -3.80 -0.61 20.20
C ASN A 35 -3.02 -0.54 18.87
N GLU A 36 -1.74 -0.16 18.94
CA GLU A 36 -0.84 -0.09 17.79
C GLU A 36 0.53 -0.67 18.15
N PHE A 37 0.53 -1.74 18.96
CA PHE A 37 1.76 -2.38 19.39
C PHE A 37 2.39 -3.15 18.23
N LEU A 38 3.71 -3.03 18.07
CA LEU A 38 4.45 -3.77 17.05
C LEU A 38 4.65 -5.23 17.50
N ASP A 39 3.57 -6.02 17.45
CA ASP A 39 3.54 -7.40 17.95
C ASP A 39 3.28 -8.45 16.85
N GLY A 40 3.16 -8.02 15.59
CA GLY A 40 2.88 -8.87 14.44
C GLY A 40 1.39 -9.21 14.28
N GLN A 41 0.52 -8.71 15.15
CA GLN A 41 -0.92 -8.80 15.00
C GLN A 41 -1.45 -7.50 14.41
N VAL A 42 -2.51 -7.61 13.61
CA VAL A 42 -3.18 -6.44 13.03
C VAL A 42 -4.47 -6.20 13.79
N THR A 43 -4.55 -5.06 14.46
CA THR A 43 -5.79 -4.54 15.04
C THR A 43 -6.59 -3.73 14.00
N LEU A 44 -7.87 -3.50 14.27
CA LEU A 44 -8.69 -2.61 13.43
C LEU A 44 -8.12 -1.18 13.39
N ARG A 45 -7.57 -0.70 14.51
CA ARG A 45 -6.97 0.64 14.60
C ARG A 45 -5.78 0.77 13.65
N GLU A 46 -4.90 -0.23 13.62
CA GLU A 46 -3.74 -0.24 12.72
C GLU A 46 -4.15 -0.36 11.26
N ALA A 47 -5.12 -1.23 10.95
CA ALA A 47 -5.63 -1.41 9.60
C ALA A 47 -6.22 -0.10 9.02
N VAL A 48 -7.04 0.59 9.81
CA VAL A 48 -7.63 1.88 9.40
C VAL A 48 -6.54 2.95 9.25
N ARG A 49 -5.56 2.99 10.16
CA ARG A 49 -4.47 3.96 10.05
C ARG A 49 -3.63 3.73 8.80
N ALA A 50 -3.32 2.48 8.50
CA ALA A 50 -2.58 2.12 7.29
C ALA A 50 -3.33 2.59 6.04
N ALA A 51 -4.59 2.19 5.88
CA ALA A 51 -5.42 2.55 4.73
C ALA A 51 -5.66 4.07 4.58
N ALA A 52 -5.74 4.81 5.69
CA ALA A 52 -6.00 6.24 5.65
C ALA A 52 -4.77 7.09 5.32
N GLN A 53 -3.56 6.54 5.53
CA GLN A 53 -2.31 7.29 5.43
C GLN A 53 -1.38 6.76 4.33
N ASP A 54 -1.77 5.70 3.62
CA ASP A 54 -0.95 5.00 2.64
C ASP A 54 0.42 4.56 3.21
N VAL A 55 0.46 4.18 4.49
CA VAL A 55 1.67 3.73 5.19
C VAL A 55 1.48 2.36 5.84
N SER A 56 2.54 1.57 5.89
CA SER A 56 2.50 0.29 6.60
C SER A 56 2.48 0.52 8.12
N VAL A 57 1.59 -0.17 8.82
CA VAL A 57 1.53 -0.17 10.29
C VAL A 57 1.60 -1.60 10.81
N ASP A 58 2.71 -1.93 11.47
CA ASP A 58 3.05 -3.30 11.89
C ASP A 58 2.93 -4.31 10.72
N GLY A 59 1.87 -5.11 10.67
CA GLY A 59 1.55 -6.03 9.56
C GLY A 59 0.54 -5.50 8.52
N SER A 60 -0.01 -4.30 8.71
CA SER A 60 -1.03 -3.69 7.83
C SER A 60 -0.38 -2.94 6.67
N ALA A 61 -0.20 -3.60 5.53
CA ALA A 61 0.29 -2.95 4.33
C ALA A 61 -0.85 -2.22 3.59
N ALA A 62 -0.78 -0.88 3.55
CA ALA A 62 -1.72 -0.05 2.81
C ALA A 62 -1.53 -0.18 1.29
N GLY A 63 -2.63 0.02 0.56
CA GLY A 63 -2.63 0.29 -0.86
C GLY A 63 -2.52 1.78 -1.14
N GLY A 64 -2.32 2.14 -2.41
CA GLY A 64 -2.43 3.52 -2.89
C GLY A 64 -3.80 3.83 -3.52
N ALA A 65 -4.79 2.95 -3.31
CA ALA A 65 -6.17 3.04 -3.80
C ALA A 65 -7.14 2.58 -2.69
N ASP A 66 -8.43 2.43 -3.01
CA ASP A 66 -9.44 2.00 -2.03
C ASP A 66 -9.15 0.60 -1.45
N ASP A 67 -8.63 0.58 -0.22
CA ASP A 67 -8.32 -0.62 0.53
C ASP A 67 -9.57 -1.33 1.07
N ARG A 68 -9.43 -2.64 1.29
CA ARG A 68 -10.45 -3.49 1.92
C ARG A 68 -9.94 -4.01 3.24
N ILE A 69 -10.69 -3.75 4.31
CA ILE A 69 -10.38 -4.27 5.64
C ILE A 69 -11.33 -5.43 5.93
N GLY A 70 -10.74 -6.60 6.20
CA GLY A 70 -11.46 -7.82 6.60
C GLY A 70 -10.96 -8.35 7.94
N PHE A 71 -11.71 -9.26 8.55
CA PHE A 71 -11.31 -9.93 9.79
C PHE A 71 -10.93 -11.38 9.49
N ALA A 72 -9.88 -11.89 10.16
CA ALA A 72 -9.56 -13.30 10.03
C ALA A 72 -10.68 -14.16 10.61
N ALA A 73 -10.87 -15.33 10.01
CA ALA A 73 -11.94 -16.23 10.40
C ALA A 73 -11.72 -16.72 11.84
N GLY A 74 -12.76 -16.62 12.67
CA GLY A 74 -12.72 -17.09 14.06
C GLY A 74 -12.12 -16.11 15.07
N LEU A 75 -11.90 -14.84 14.68
CA LEU A 75 -11.70 -13.74 15.63
C LEU A 75 -12.94 -13.48 16.48
#